data_AF-A0A2V9JCH4-F1
#
_entry.id   AF-A0A2V9JCH4-F1
#
_cell.length_a   1.000
_cell.length_b   1.000
_cell.length_c   1.000
_cell.angle_alpha   90.00
_cell.angle_beta   90.00
_cell.angle_gamma   90.00
#
_symmetry.space_group_name_H-M   'P 1'
#
loop_
_entity.id
_entity.type
_entity.pdbx_description
1 polymer ?
#
loop_
_entity_poly.entity_id
_entity_poly.type
_entity_poly.pdbx_seq_one_letter_code
_entity_poly.pdbx_strand_id
1 'polypeptide(L)' 'MRVHGLLKPRTVKLGDKRLEERQRSECGNGCAGWTWDENHGITTIRRVDPIPIQEKTTLALEGAGTPL' A
#
# COMPACT_ATOMS: atom_id res chain seq x y z
N MET A 1 -5.69 -4.61 2.52
CA MET A 1 -4.79 -5.73 2.17
C MET A 1 -3.51 -5.61 2.99
N ARG A 2 -2.87 -6.71 3.38
CA ARG A 2 -1.58 -6.71 4.09
C ARG A 2 -0.58 -7.54 3.30
N VAL A 3 0.62 -7.02 3.10
CA VAL A 3 1.71 -7.68 2.38
C VAL A 3 2.93 -7.73 3.31
N HIS A 4 3.46 -8.92 3.53
CA HIS A 4 4.67 -9.11 4.34
C HIS A 4 5.90 -8.95 3.45
N GLY A 5 6.92 -8.26 3.95
CA GLY A 5 8.17 -8.01 3.25
C GLY A 5 9.29 -7.76 4.23
N LEU A 6 10.53 -7.96 3.78
CA LEU A 6 11.71 -7.68 4.61
C LEU A 6 12.06 -6.19 4.63
N LEU A 7 11.67 -5.45 3.58
CA LEU A 7 12.12 -4.09 3.34
C LEU A 7 10.95 -3.17 3.02
N LYS A 8 11.04 -1.94 3.52
CA LYS A 8 10.06 -0.89 3.22
C LYS A 8 10.05 -0.60 1.71
N PRO A 9 8.90 -0.66 1.03
CA PRO A 9 8.81 -0.22 -0.35
C PRO A 9 8.97 1.30 -0.43
N ARG A 10 9.60 1.78 -1.50
CA ARG A 10 9.69 3.23 -1.79
C ARG A 10 8.37 3.75 -2.34
N THR A 11 7.64 2.93 -3.07
CA THR A 11 6.38 3.31 -3.71
C THR A 11 5.43 2.12 -3.75
N VAL A 12 4.15 2.37 -3.53
CA VAL A 12 3.08 1.39 -3.69
C VAL A 12 2.12 1.89 -4.76
N LYS A 13 1.79 1.03 -5.72
CA LYS A 13 0.85 1.31 -6.80
C LYS A 13 -0.26 0.27 -6.84
N LEU A 14 -1.44 0.72 -7.24
CA LEU A 14 -2.62 -0.09 -7.44
C LEU A 14 -3.14 0.15 -8.86
N GLY A 15 -2.88 -0.79 -9.77
CA GLY A 15 -2.91 -0.51 -11.21
C GLY A 15 -1.94 0.63 -11.53
N ASP A 16 -2.41 1.62 -12.30
CA ASP A 16 -1.60 2.80 -12.67
C ASP A 16 -1.58 3.90 -11.58
N LYS A 17 -2.34 3.72 -10.49
CA LYS A 17 -2.47 4.74 -9.44
C LYS A 17 -1.41 4.54 -8.36
N ARG A 18 -0.57 5.55 -8.15
CA ARG A 18 0.33 5.63 -6.99
C ARG A 18 -0.49 5.93 -5.72
N LEU A 19 -0.19 5.19 -4.65
CA LEU A 19 -0.75 5.43 -3.33
C LEU A 19 0.24 6.22 -2.48
N GLU A 20 -0.29 7.18 -1.72
CA GLU A 20 0.49 7.95 -0.75
C GLU A 20 0.66 7.15 0.54
N GLU A 21 1.83 7.30 1.16
CA GLU A 21 2.08 6.76 2.49
C GLU A 21 1.37 7.66 3.51
N ARG A 22 0.35 7.14 4.18
CA ARG A 22 -0.48 7.88 5.13
C ARG A 22 -1.27 6.99 6.07
N GLN A 23 -1.44 7.46 7.29
CA GLN A 23 -2.21 6.76 8.31
C GLN A 23 -3.73 6.98 8.14
N ARG A 24 -4.54 6.10 8.74
CA ARG A 24 -6.02 6.25 8.71
C ARG A 24 -6.45 7.55 9.40
N SER A 25 -5.76 7.88 10.48
CA SER A 25 -5.99 9.05 11.31
C SER A 25 -5.80 10.36 10.52
N GLU A 26 -4.99 10.35 9.46
CA GLU A 26 -4.64 11.55 8.70
C GLU A 26 -5.71 11.96 7.68
N CYS A 27 -6.60 11.06 7.26
CA CYS A 27 -7.55 11.35 6.18
C CYS A 27 -8.93 10.68 6.30
N GLY A 28 -9.25 10.08 7.45
CA GLY A 28 -10.60 9.58 7.75
C GLY A 28 -11.05 8.37 6.92
N ASN A 29 -12.37 8.17 6.80
CA ASN A 29 -12.98 6.98 6.16
C ASN A 29 -12.98 7.00 4.62
N GLY A 30 -12.37 7.99 3.97
CA GLY A 30 -12.46 8.20 2.52
C GLY A 30 -11.12 8.17 1.77
N CYS A 31 -10.08 7.59 2.38
CA CYS A 31 -8.72 7.77 1.89
C CYS A 31 -8.00 6.46 1.57
N ALA A 32 -7.59 6.33 0.30
CA ALA A 32 -6.70 5.26 -0.13
C ALA A 32 -5.24 5.64 0.17
N GLY A 33 -4.46 4.69 0.65
CA GLY A 33 -3.08 4.92 1.06
C GLY A 33 -2.43 3.64 1.53
N TRP A 34 -1.20 3.76 1.98
CA TRP A 34 -0.48 2.63 2.58
C TRP A 34 0.36 3.06 3.78
N THR A 35 0.75 2.09 4.59
CA THR A 35 1.66 2.29 5.74
C THR A 35 2.66 1.16 5.81
N TRP A 36 3.85 1.42 6.36
CA TRP A 36 4.86 0.42 6.69
C TRP A 36 4.94 0.20 8.21
N ASP A 37 4.89 -1.06 8.62
CA ASP A 37 5.24 -1.50 9.97
C ASP A 37 6.63 -2.11 9.92
N GLU A 38 7.62 -1.38 10.45
CA GLU A 38 9.03 -1.79 10.44
C GLU A 38 9.33 -2.94 11.41
N ASN A 39 8.59 -3.03 12.51
CA ASN A 39 8.81 -4.06 13.53
C ASN A 39 8.39 -5.44 13.03
N HIS A 40 7.35 -5.48 12.20
CA HIS A 40 6.79 -6.72 11.68
C HIS A 40 7.09 -6.95 10.19
N GLY A 41 7.67 -5.97 9.51
CA GLY A 41 7.90 -6.03 8.07
C GLY A 41 6.59 -6.09 7.27
N ILE A 42 5.60 -5.25 7.59
CA ILE A 42 4.26 -5.33 6.98
C ILE A 42 3.89 -4.04 6.27
N THR A 43 3.62 -4.13 4.97
CA THR A 43 2.96 -3.07 4.20
C THR A 43 1.45 -3.26 4.28
N THR A 44 0.74 -2.29 4.85
CA THR A 44 -0.73 -2.29 4.90
C THR A 44 -1.27 -1.34 3.86
N ILE A 45 -2.09 -1.85 2.93
CA ILE A 45 -2.72 -1.08 1.86
C ILE A 45 -4.20 -0.90 2.18
N ARG A 46 -4.62 0.36 2.23
CA ARG A 46 -6.02 0.77 2.34
C ARG A 46 -6.53 1.26 0.99
N ARG A 47 -7.68 0.73 0.61
CA ARG A 47 -8.46 1.15 -0.55
C ARG A 47 -9.79 1.68 -0.05
N VAL A 48 -10.37 2.60 -0.81
CA VAL A 48 -11.72 3.13 -0.58
C VAL A 48 -12.74 2.41 -1.43
N ASP A 49 -12.32 2.00 -2.64
CA ASP A 49 -13.20 1.31 -3.57
C ASP A 49 -13.18 -0.21 -3.31
N PRO A 50 -14.35 -0.86 -3.23
CA PRO A 50 -14.44 -2.32 -3.21
C PRO A 50 -13.82 -2.92 -4.47
N ILE A 51 -13.34 -4.16 -4.39
CA ILE A 51 -12.84 -4.90 -5.55
C ILE A 51 -14.00 -5.72 -6.10
N PRO A 52 -14.49 -5.45 -7.33
CA PRO A 52 -15.48 -6.30 -7.97
C PRO A 52 -14.96 -7.74 -8.09
N ILE A 53 -15.81 -8.74 -7.87
CA ILE A 53 -15.43 -10.16 -7.84
C ILE A 53 -14.77 -10.64 -9.15
N GLN A 54 -15.03 -9.96 -10.28
CA GLN A 54 -14.50 -10.31 -11.59
C GLN A 54 -13.28 -9.47 -12.02
N GLU A 55 -12.87 -8.49 -11.23
CA GLU A 55 -11.73 -7.64 -11.56
C GLU A 55 -10.45 -8.12 -10.87
N LYS A 56 -9.38 -8.20 -11.66
CA LYS A 56 -8.02 -8.34 -11.13
C LYS A 56 -7.46 -6.95 -10.88
N THR A 57 -7.08 -6.64 -9.65
CA THR A 57 -6.27 -5.47 -9.36
C THR A 57 -4.83 -5.86 -9.12
N THR A 58 -3.92 -5.30 -9.91
CA THR A 58 -2.47 -5.48 -9.71
C THR A 58 -1.98 -4.54 -8.61
N LEU A 59 -1.28 -5.09 -7.62
CA LEU A 59 -0.58 -4.33 -6.60
C LEU A 59 0.93 -4.42 -6.86
N ALA A 60 1.60 -3.28 -6.97
CA ALA A 60 3.05 -3.22 -7.12
C ALA A 60 3.69 -2.52 -5.92
N LEU A 61 4.67 -3.18 -5.31
CA LEU A 61 5.55 -2.63 -4.28
C LEU A 61 6.92 -2.43 -4.92
N GLU A 62 7.32 -1.19 -5.12
CA GLU A 62 8.53 -0.83 -5.87
C GLU A 62 9.62 -0.28 -4.96
N GLY A 63 10.88 -0.53 -5.32
CA GLY A 63 12.05 0.04 -4.65
C GLY A 63 12.36 -0.53 -3.26
N ALA A 64 11.76 -1.65 -2.88
CA ALA A 64 12.08 -2.33 -1.63
C ALA A 64 13.56 -2.75 -1.63
N GLY A 65 14.35 -2.17 -0.74
CA GLY A 65 15.78 -2.46 -0.62
C GLY A 65 16.71 -1.66 -1.51
N THR A 66 16.23 -0.61 -2.17
CA THR A 66 17.11 0.32 -2.88
C THR A 66 17.57 1.41 -1.91
N PRO A 67 18.89 1.62 -1.69
CA PRO A 67 19.37 2.76 -0.91
C PRO A 67 18.92 4.07 -1.57
N LEU A 68 18.57 5.06 -0.74
CA LEU A 68 18.06 6.37 -1.15
C LEU A 68 19.07 7.14 -2.01
#